data_AF-M0CGL4-F1
#
_entry.id   AF-M0CGL4-F1
#
_cell.length_a   1.000
_cell.length_b   1.000
_cell.length_c   1.000
_cell.angle_alpha   90.00
_cell.angle_beta   90.00
_cell.angle_gamma   90.00
#
_symmetry.space_group_name_H-M   'P 1'
#
loop_
_entity.id
_entity.type
_entity.pdbx_description
1 polymer ?
#
loop_
_entity_poly.entity_id
_entity_poly.type
_entity_poly.pdbx_seq_one_letter_code
_entity_poly.pdbx_strand_id
1 'polypeptide(L)'
;MARITQPTRLDRVEHIIGSGTGMLDFAVEGENDYYTWDGGEDADWKIEDVDSVENIDEDRFIMYPDGEAFVCDIASEGEEGNTGPVRCWCE
;
A
#
# COMPACT_ATOMS: atom_id res chain seq x y z
N MET A 1 -1.71 13.99 -0.81
CA MET A 1 -0.98 12.80 -0.33
C MET A 1 -0.82 12.87 1.18
N ALA A 2 -1.56 12.03 1.89
CA ALA A 2 -1.50 11.93 3.35
C ALA A 2 -0.46 10.85 3.72
N ARG A 3 0.50 11.17 4.60
CA ARG A 3 1.50 10.19 5.06
C ARG A 3 0.94 9.35 6.22
N ILE A 4 1.19 8.05 6.18
CA ILE A 4 0.89 7.12 7.28
C ILE A 4 2.06 7.13 8.25
N THR A 5 1.93 7.87 9.35
CA THR A 5 3.02 8.09 10.33
C THR A 5 2.86 7.30 11.63
N GLN A 6 1.78 6.53 11.74
CA GLN A 6 1.44 5.70 12.89
C GLN A 6 0.68 4.46 12.42
N PRO A 7 0.58 3.40 13.25
CA PRO A 7 -0.13 2.20 12.86
C PRO A 7 -1.57 2.52 12.44
N THR A 8 -1.94 2.06 11.25
CA THR A 8 -3.21 2.40 10.61
C THR A 8 -3.79 1.15 9.96
N ARG A 9 -5.12 1.01 10.02
CA ARG A 9 -5.86 0.06 9.21
C ARG A 9 -6.62 0.85 8.15
N LEU A 10 -6.45 0.47 6.89
CA LEU A 10 -7.22 1.00 5.77
C LEU A 10 -8.19 -0.10 5.30
N ASP A 11 -9.46 0.24 5.25
CA ASP A 11 -10.50 -0.62 4.70
C ASP A 11 -10.91 -0.09 3.32
N ARG A 12 -11.34 -0.98 2.42
CA ARG A 12 -11.75 -0.66 1.03
C ARG A 12 -10.68 0.04 0.19
N VAL A 13 -9.47 -0.53 0.18
CA VAL A 13 -8.40 -0.08 -0.71
C VAL A 13 -8.64 -0.62 -2.12
N GLU A 14 -8.94 0.24 -3.08
CA GLU A 14 -9.26 -0.11 -4.48
C GLU A 14 -8.04 -0.64 -5.24
N HIS A 15 -6.87 -0.04 -5.01
CA HIS A 15 -5.60 -0.48 -5.57
C HIS A 15 -4.43 0.05 -4.77
N ILE A 16 -3.28 -0.61 -4.95
CA ILE A 16 -2.03 -0.25 -4.28
C ILE A 16 -0.98 0.03 -5.34
N ILE A 17 -0.28 1.16 -5.23
CA ILE A 17 0.86 1.47 -6.09
C ILE A 17 2.14 1.25 -5.29
N GLY A 18 3.00 0.36 -5.78
CA GLY A 18 4.32 0.13 -5.22
C GLY A 18 5.42 0.82 -6.04
N SER A 19 6.49 1.21 -5.36
CA SER A 19 7.75 1.61 -5.98
C SER A 19 8.87 0.64 -5.65
N GLY A 20 9.86 0.52 -6.55
CA GLY A 20 11.10 -0.22 -6.31
C GLY A 20 11.94 0.30 -5.14
N THR A 21 11.58 1.46 -4.56
CA THR A 21 12.27 2.06 -3.40
C THR A 21 11.61 1.72 -2.06
N GLY A 22 10.57 0.89 -2.04
CA GLY A 22 9.87 0.48 -0.80
C GLY A 22 8.70 1.39 -0.40
N MET A 23 8.27 2.32 -1.26
CA MET A 23 7.08 3.15 -1.02
C MET A 23 5.81 2.42 -1.49
N LEU A 24 4.73 2.55 -0.71
CA LEU A 24 3.40 2.06 -1.06
C LEU A 24 2.38 3.20 -0.96
N ASP A 25 1.63 3.43 -2.03
CA ASP A 25 0.48 4.33 -2.05
C ASP A 25 -0.82 3.53 -2.10
N PHE A 26 -1.80 3.87 -1.25
CA PHE A 26 -3.08 3.20 -1.14
C PHE A 26 -4.20 4.13 -1.61
N ALA A 27 -4.96 3.69 -2.62
CA ALA A 27 -6.21 4.35 -3.02
C ALA A 27 -7.36 3.75 -2.22
N VAL A 28 -8.06 4.57 -1.45
CA VAL A 28 -9.21 4.13 -0.62
C VAL A 28 -10.50 4.62 -1.26
N GLU A 29 -11.50 3.74 -1.37
CA GLU A 29 -12.80 4.06 -1.97
C GLU A 29 -13.44 5.28 -1.28
N GLY A 30 -13.82 6.28 -2.06
CA GLY A 30 -14.47 7.50 -1.59
C GLY A 30 -13.51 8.59 -1.09
N GLU A 31 -12.21 8.29 -1.01
CA GLU A 31 -11.17 9.27 -0.70
C GLU A 31 -10.63 9.89 -2.00
N ASN A 32 -10.26 11.18 -1.97
CA ASN A 32 -9.76 11.89 -3.16
C ASN A 32 -8.23 11.85 -3.29
N ASP A 33 -7.55 11.38 -2.25
CA ASP A 33 -6.09 11.40 -2.11
C ASP A 33 -5.58 10.00 -1.77
N TYR A 34 -4.33 9.73 -2.16
CA TYR A 34 -3.62 8.54 -1.72
C TYR A 34 -3.08 8.71 -0.30
N TYR A 35 -3.13 7.61 0.44
CA TYR A 35 -2.35 7.42 1.64
C TYR A 35 -1.00 6.85 1.25
N THR A 36 0.08 7.48 1.68
CA THR A 36 1.45 7.05 1.35
C THR A 36 2.10 6.47 2.60
N TRP A 37 2.58 5.25 2.48
CA TRP A 37 3.49 4.64 3.42
C TRP A 37 4.89 4.63 2.83
N ASP A 38 5.80 5.31 3.53
CA ASP A 38 7.19 5.52 3.11
C ASP A 38 8.06 4.49 3.85
N GLY A 39 8.29 3.35 3.19
CA GLY A 39 9.13 2.26 3.68
C GLY A 39 10.60 2.44 3.31
N GLY A 40 11.47 1.70 3.99
CA GLY A 40 12.88 1.53 3.59
C GLY A 40 13.07 0.45 2.51
N GLU A 41 14.28 0.33 1.97
CA GLU A 41 14.63 -0.71 0.98
C GLU A 41 14.45 -2.14 1.52
N ASP A 42 14.62 -2.32 2.84
CA ASP A 42 14.43 -3.60 3.56
C ASP A 42 13.04 -3.71 4.22
N ALA A 43 12.05 -2.91 3.76
CA ALA A 43 10.69 -2.94 4.27
C ALA A 43 10.01 -4.31 4.10
N ASP A 44 9.37 -4.80 5.16
CA ASP A 44 8.52 -5.99 5.12
C ASP A 44 7.10 -5.61 4.69
N TRP A 45 6.66 -6.14 3.55
CA TRP A 45 5.28 -6.01 3.10
C TRP A 45 4.81 -7.28 2.38
N LYS A 46 3.52 -7.55 2.51
CA LYS A 46 2.87 -8.70 1.89
C LYS A 46 1.47 -8.31 1.42
N ILE A 47 1.20 -8.51 0.14
CA ILE A 47 -0.11 -8.26 -0.46
C ILE A 47 -0.60 -9.59 -1.03
N GLU A 48 -1.71 -10.07 -0.50
CA GLU A 48 -2.37 -11.33 -0.88
C GLU A 48 -3.62 -11.01 -1.73
N ASP A 49 -4.14 -12.03 -2.42
CA ASP A 49 -5.36 -11.92 -3.24
C ASP A 49 -5.28 -10.83 -4.33
N VAL A 50 -4.15 -10.76 -5.02
CA VAL A 50 -3.91 -9.87 -6.15
C VAL A 50 -4.36 -10.54 -7.44
N ASP A 51 -5.29 -9.93 -8.18
CA ASP A 51 -5.74 -10.39 -9.50
C ASP A 51 -4.73 -10.05 -10.58
N SER A 52 -4.29 -8.79 -10.60
CA SER A 52 -3.44 -8.26 -11.64
C SER A 52 -2.43 -7.26 -11.11
N VAL A 53 -1.27 -7.26 -11.77
CA VAL A 53 -0.18 -6.33 -11.54
C VAL A 53 0.18 -5.69 -12.86
N GLU A 54 0.08 -4.37 -12.93
CA GLU A 54 0.41 -3.61 -14.14
C GLU A 54 1.65 -2.75 -13.91
N ASN A 55 2.57 -2.75 -14.87
CA ASN A 55 3.70 -1.83 -14.88
C ASN A 55 3.23 -0.47 -15.42
N ILE A 56 3.37 0.58 -14.61
CA ILE A 56 2.84 1.92 -14.94
C ILE A 56 3.95 2.97 -15.16
N ASP A 57 5.17 2.70 -14.70
CA ASP A 57 6.35 3.56 -14.93
C ASP A 57 7.65 2.79 -14.65
N GLU A 58 8.79 3.44 -14.88
CA GLU A 58 10.10 3.02 -14.38
C GLU A 58 10.04 2.89 -12.86
N ASP A 59 10.26 1.67 -12.37
CA ASP A 59 10.20 1.28 -10.96
C ASP A 59 8.84 1.46 -10.27
N ARG A 60 7.73 1.55 -11.01
CA ARG A 60 6.37 1.62 -10.43
C ARG A 60 5.43 0.57 -11.00
N PHE A 61 4.61 0.02 -10.11
CA PHE A 61 3.59 -0.96 -10.45
C PHE A 61 2.33 -0.71 -9.65
N ILE A 62 1.17 -1.01 -10.24
CA ILE A 62 -0.13 -0.98 -9.58
C ILE A 62 -0.61 -2.41 -9.40
N MET A 63 -1.22 -2.68 -8.25
CA MET A 63 -1.77 -3.98 -7.86
C MET A 63 -3.26 -3.81 -7.62
N TYR A 64 -4.05 -4.66 -8.29
CA TYR A 64 -5.50 -4.71 -8.17
C TYR A 64 -5.94 -5.97 -7.42
N PRO A 65 -6.97 -5.86 -6.55
CA PRO A 65 -7.52 -6.99 -5.81
C PRO A 65 -8.26 -7.99 -6.71
N ASP A 66 -8.26 -9.26 -6.32
CA ASP A 66 -9.15 -10.32 -6.85
C ASP A 66 -10.61 -10.15 -6.39
N GLY A 67 -10.81 -9.44 -5.29
CA GLY A 67 -12.13 -9.04 -4.77
C GLY A 67 -12.51 -7.60 -5.11
N GLU A 68 -13.48 -7.07 -4.35
CA GLU A 68 -13.95 -5.68 -4.50
C GLU A 68 -12.92 -4.65 -4.05
N ALA A 69 -12.17 -4.96 -2.98
CA ALA A 69 -11.13 -4.10 -2.41
C ALA A 69 -10.21 -4.88 -1.46
N PHE A 70 -9.01 -4.35 -1.20
CA PHE A 70 -8.16 -4.84 -0.13
C PHE A 70 -8.55 -4.24 1.24
N VAL A 71 -8.23 -4.97 2.28
CA VAL A 71 -8.07 -4.48 3.64
C VAL A 71 -6.59 -4.54 4.00
N CYS A 72 -6.04 -3.44 4.51
CA CYS A 72 -4.61 -3.29 4.79
C CYS A 72 -4.35 -2.92 6.25
N ASP A 73 -3.60 -3.74 6.96
CA ASP A 73 -2.99 -3.40 8.25
C ASP A 73 -1.56 -2.91 8.03
N ILE A 74 -1.29 -1.67 8.45
CA ILE A 74 -0.06 -0.94 8.14
C ILE A 74 0.63 -0.56 9.45
N ALA A 75 1.81 -1.13 9.71
CA ALA A 75 2.69 -0.68 10.78
C ALA A 75 3.55 0.51 10.29
N SER A 76 3.57 1.58 11.07
CA SER A 76 4.38 2.76 10.82
C SER A 76 4.82 3.37 12.14
N GLU A 77 6.06 3.85 12.18
CA GLU A 77 6.69 4.48 13.34
C GLU A 77 7.03 5.96 13.09
N GLY A 78 6.89 6.43 11.85
CA GLY A 78 7.24 7.81 11.47
C GLY A 78 6.95 8.14 10.01
N GLU A 79 7.46 9.29 9.57
CA GLU A 79 7.19 9.82 8.24
C GLU A 79 7.87 9.08 7.09
N GLU A 80 9.01 8.42 7.34
CA GLU A 80 9.86 7.77 6.33
C GLU A 80 10.68 6.62 6.94
N GLY A 81 11.20 5.75 6.08
CA GLY A 81 12.10 4.66 6.48
C GLY A 81 11.42 3.58 7.33
N ASN A 82 10.11 3.40 7.14
CA ASN A 82 9.36 2.41 7.89
C ASN A 82 9.79 0.98 7.52
N THR A 83 9.85 0.10 8.52
CA THR A 83 10.28 -1.29 8.34
C THR A 83 9.12 -2.26 8.09
N GLY A 84 7.89 -1.83 8.35
CA GLY A 84 6.69 -2.65 8.25
C GLY A 84 6.35 -3.36 9.56
N PRO A 85 5.52 -4.43 9.55
CA PRO A 85 4.95 -5.03 8.35
C PRO A 85 3.78 -4.21 7.76
N VAL A 86 3.65 -4.26 6.44
CA VAL A 86 2.39 -3.96 5.74
C VAL A 86 1.75 -5.26 5.29
N ARG A 87 0.47 -5.48 5.62
CA ARG A 87 -0.27 -6.68 5.19
C ARG A 87 -1.59 -6.28 4.57
N CYS A 88 -1.82 -6.69 3.33
CA CYS A 88 -3.07 -6.47 2.62
C CYS A 88 -3.63 -7.80 2.10
N TRP A 89 -4.97 -7.95 2.13
CA TRP A 89 -5.69 -9.11 1.63
C TRP A 89 -7.12 -8.70 1.21
N CYS A 90 -7.82 -9.52 0.45
CA CYS A 90 -9.24 -9.29 0.14
C CYS A 90 -10.12 -9.86 1.27
N GLU A 91 -11.13 -9.12 1.74
CA GLU A 91 -12.12 -9.64 2.70
C GLU A 91 -13.11 -10.62 2.05
#